data_AF-A0A1V5Y6H4-F1
#
_entry.id   AF-A0A1V5Y6H4-F1
#
_cell.length_a   1.000
_cell.length_b   1.000
_cell.length_c   1.000
_cell.angle_alpha   90.00
_cell.angle_beta   90.00
_cell.angle_gamma   90.00
#
_symmetry.space_group_name_H-M   'P 1'
#
loop_
_entity.id
_entity.type
_entity.pdbx_description
1 polymer ?
#
loop_
_entity_poly.entity_id
_entity_poly.type
_entity_poly.pdbx_seq_one_letter_code
_entity_poly.pdbx_strand_id
1 'polypeptide(L)'
;MLGYYIDIHNESLASFIEEISAEKTENTQINFENARALGVISYDWERVLQLHSEQPRISGVHVADAMRRDGASAKDMSLRNMFRTFFLPSGAGFIETETLTAYDSVDIIKKAGGVPVIAHPKSIGNNETVVGLINYGAKGIEVYHPSQTREEREKYKQLASEYGIFITGGSDWHGKNSSPETPCIGCAGLDSDNYEILKRRGR
;
A
#
# COMPACT_ATOMS: atom_id res chain seq x y z
N MET A 1 5.36 1.84 1.47
CA MET A 1 6.79 1.74 1.84
C MET A 1 7.01 0.35 2.42
N LEU A 2 8.09 -0.34 2.07
CA LEU A 2 8.51 -1.60 2.70
C LEU A 2 9.59 -1.30 3.76
N GLY A 3 9.54 -2.00 4.89
CA GLY A 3 10.57 -1.95 5.93
C GLY A 3 11.24 -3.31 6.09
N TYR A 4 12.53 -3.41 5.75
CA TYR A 4 13.32 -4.62 5.98
C TYR A 4 14.15 -4.47 7.25
N TYR A 5 14.43 -5.57 7.96
CA TYR A 5 15.27 -5.57 9.17
C TYR A 5 14.78 -4.68 10.32
N ILE A 6 13.49 -4.35 10.34
CA ILE A 6 12.87 -3.61 11.43
C ILE A 6 12.91 -4.44 12.72
N ASP A 7 13.15 -3.76 13.84
CA ASP A 7 12.84 -4.25 15.17
C ASP A 7 11.32 -4.18 15.38
N ILE A 8 10.68 -5.34 15.30
CA ILE A 8 9.23 -5.48 15.50
C ILE A 8 8.80 -5.24 16.95
N HIS A 9 9.73 -5.15 17.90
CA HIS A 9 9.48 -4.80 19.29
C HIS A 9 9.71 -3.32 19.59
N ASN A 10 10.04 -2.51 18.57
CA ASN A 10 10.22 -1.07 18.73
C ASN A 10 8.89 -0.40 19.07
N GLU A 11 8.78 0.19 20.27
CA GLU A 11 7.55 0.83 20.75
C GLU A 11 7.07 1.98 19.85
N SER A 12 8.00 2.76 19.29
CA SER A 12 7.61 3.85 18.39
C SER A 12 7.02 3.33 17.08
N LEU A 13 7.53 2.20 16.56
CA LEU A 13 6.96 1.56 15.38
C LEU A 13 5.56 1.03 15.67
N ALA A 14 5.37 0.41 16.84
CA ALA A 14 4.05 -0.05 17.26
C ALA A 14 3.05 1.11 17.34
N SER A 15 3.40 2.21 18.02
CA SER A 15 2.54 3.40 18.11
C SER A 15 2.24 4.02 16.74
N PHE A 16 3.23 4.09 15.85
CA PHE A 16 3.01 4.58 14.48
C PHE A 16 2.06 3.69 13.69
N ILE A 17 2.16 2.36 13.82
CA ILE A 17 1.27 1.41 13.16
C ILE A 17 -0.17 1.57 13.69
N GLU A 18 -0.34 1.79 14.98
CA GLU A 18 -1.66 2.07 15.59
C GLU A 18 -2.25 3.37 15.03
N GLU A 19 -1.47 4.45 15.02
CA GLU A 19 -1.89 5.77 14.52
C GLU A 19 -2.29 5.72 13.03
N ILE A 20 -1.42 5.18 12.17
CA ILE A 20 -1.72 5.08 10.73
C ILE A 20 -2.88 4.12 10.44
N SER A 21 -3.08 3.09 11.26
CA SER A 21 -4.22 2.18 11.10
C SER A 21 -5.53 2.83 11.50
N ALA A 22 -5.54 3.64 12.56
CA ALA A 22 -6.70 4.43 12.97
C ALA A 22 -7.05 5.47 11.88
N GLU A 23 -6.08 6.24 11.43
CA GLU A 23 -6.26 7.28 10.40
C GLU A 23 -6.80 6.70 9.08
N LYS A 24 -6.24 5.58 8.62
CA LYS A 24 -6.71 4.90 7.41
C LYS A 24 -8.12 4.31 7.57
N THR A 25 -8.46 3.85 8.77
CA THR A 25 -9.81 3.37 9.07
C THR A 25 -10.81 4.52 9.05
N GLU A 26 -10.45 5.67 9.64
CA GLU A 26 -11.26 6.89 9.62
C GLU A 26 -11.45 7.40 8.18
N ASN A 27 -10.37 7.50 7.39
CA ASN A 27 -10.47 7.90 5.99
C ASN A 27 -11.39 6.96 5.18
N THR A 28 -11.33 5.65 5.45
CA THR A 28 -12.23 4.68 4.86
C THR A 28 -13.68 4.94 5.25
N GLN A 29 -13.95 5.23 6.53
CA GLN A 29 -15.30 5.56 7.01
C GLN A 29 -15.84 6.84 6.36
N ILE A 30 -15.02 7.89 6.23
CA ILE A 30 -15.40 9.14 5.56
C ILE A 30 -15.81 8.87 4.12
N ASN A 31 -15.03 8.07 3.40
CA ASN A 31 -15.32 7.71 2.02
C ASN A 31 -16.57 6.80 1.89
N PHE A 32 -16.79 5.91 2.86
CA PHE A 32 -18.02 5.11 2.96
C PHE A 32 -19.25 6.01 3.15
N GLU A 33 -19.18 6.97 4.08
CA GLU A 33 -20.29 7.91 4.32
C GLU A 33 -20.51 8.86 3.14
N ASN A 34 -19.46 9.25 2.42
CA ASN A 34 -19.59 10.00 1.17
C ASN A 34 -20.38 9.21 0.11
N ALA A 35 -20.01 7.94 -0.10
CA ALA A 35 -20.71 7.06 -1.03
C ALA A 35 -22.18 6.84 -0.62
N ARG A 36 -22.45 6.76 0.68
CA ARG A 36 -23.81 6.65 1.23
C ARG A 36 -24.62 7.94 1.06
N ALA A 37 -24.02 9.10 1.33
CA ALA A 37 -24.66 10.41 1.16
C ALA A 37 -25.05 10.68 -0.30
N LEU A 38 -24.25 10.19 -1.26
CA LEU A 38 -24.55 10.25 -2.69
C LEU A 38 -25.54 9.17 -3.15
N GLY A 39 -26.03 8.32 -2.25
CA GLY A 39 -27.00 7.26 -2.56
C GLY A 39 -26.42 6.10 -3.38
N VAL A 40 -25.08 5.99 -3.45
CA VAL A 40 -24.40 4.87 -4.14
C VAL A 40 -24.43 3.62 -3.28
N ILE A 41 -24.30 3.77 -1.97
CA ILE A 41 -24.32 2.67 -0.99
C ILE A 41 -25.51 2.83 -0.05
N SER A 42 -26.24 1.74 0.17
CA SER A 42 -27.24 1.61 1.23
C SER A 42 -26.85 0.41 2.10
N TYR A 43 -25.82 0.59 2.92
CA TYR A 43 -25.20 -0.44 3.75
C TYR A 43 -24.81 0.17 5.10
N ASP A 44 -24.61 -0.68 6.12
CA ASP A 44 -24.28 -0.24 7.47
C ASP A 44 -22.78 -0.36 7.74
N TRP A 45 -22.17 0.72 8.26
CA TRP A 45 -20.78 0.72 8.67
C TRP A 45 -20.52 -0.29 9.78
N GLU A 46 -21.46 -0.44 10.73
CA GLU A 46 -21.25 -1.35 11.85
C GLU A 46 -21.26 -2.81 11.43
N ARG A 47 -21.97 -3.11 10.33
CA ARG A 47 -21.90 -4.41 9.69
C ARG A 47 -20.53 -4.67 9.06
N VAL A 48 -19.89 -3.65 8.48
CA VAL A 48 -18.50 -3.76 7.98
C VAL A 48 -17.56 -4.08 9.14
N LEU A 49 -17.67 -3.35 10.27
CA LEU A 49 -16.84 -3.60 11.45
C LEU A 49 -17.05 -5.00 12.03
N GLN A 50 -18.30 -5.45 12.16
CA GLN A 50 -18.62 -6.78 12.69
C GLN A 50 -18.03 -7.92 11.86
N LEU A 51 -18.05 -7.79 10.53
CA LEU A 51 -17.53 -8.83 9.62
C LEU A 51 -16.00 -8.88 9.56
N HIS A 52 -15.33 -7.87 10.10
CA HIS A 52 -13.88 -7.66 10.03
C HIS A 52 -13.27 -7.27 11.38
N SER A 53 -13.88 -7.72 12.49
CA SER A 53 -13.50 -7.36 13.86
C SER A 53 -12.07 -7.78 14.25
N GLU A 54 -11.50 -8.74 13.52
CA GLU A 54 -10.14 -9.24 13.70
C GLU A 54 -9.09 -8.43 12.92
N GLN A 55 -9.51 -7.50 12.07
CA GLN A 55 -8.59 -6.71 11.25
C GLN A 55 -8.05 -5.52 12.05
N PRO A 56 -6.73 -5.27 12.03
CA PRO A 56 -6.15 -4.12 12.71
C PRO A 56 -6.51 -2.78 12.03
N ARG A 57 -7.01 -2.83 10.79
CA ARG A 57 -7.37 -1.68 9.97
C ARG A 57 -8.50 -2.02 9.03
N ILE A 58 -9.50 -1.14 8.93
CA ILE A 58 -10.56 -1.25 7.93
C ILE A 58 -10.19 -0.45 6.69
N SER A 59 -10.54 -0.96 5.51
CA SER A 59 -10.22 -0.36 4.21
C SER A 59 -11.36 -0.60 3.23
N GLY A 60 -11.35 0.05 2.07
CA GLY A 60 -12.38 -0.18 1.04
C GLY A 60 -12.52 -1.63 0.59
N VAL A 61 -11.46 -2.46 0.73
CA VAL A 61 -11.52 -3.89 0.43
C VAL A 61 -12.49 -4.59 1.39
N HIS A 62 -12.50 -4.21 2.66
CA HIS A 62 -13.39 -4.73 3.70
C HIS A 62 -14.83 -4.26 3.45
N VAL A 63 -15.05 -3.01 3.03
CA VAL A 63 -16.38 -2.53 2.63
C VAL A 63 -16.93 -3.36 1.45
N ALA A 64 -16.13 -3.53 0.40
CA ALA A 64 -16.55 -4.31 -0.78
C ALA A 64 -16.76 -5.80 -0.46
N ASP A 65 -15.98 -6.36 0.46
CA ASP A 65 -16.14 -7.74 0.91
C ASP A 65 -17.41 -7.93 1.75
N ALA A 66 -17.65 -7.05 2.73
CA ALA A 66 -18.86 -7.06 3.54
C ALA A 66 -20.12 -7.01 2.68
N MET A 67 -20.20 -6.03 1.77
CA MET A 67 -21.33 -5.91 0.84
C MET A 67 -21.51 -7.17 -0.02
N ARG A 68 -20.42 -7.77 -0.51
CA ARG A 68 -20.48 -9.00 -1.29
C ARG A 68 -21.02 -10.18 -0.48
N ARG A 69 -20.56 -10.36 0.77
CA ARG A 69 -20.99 -11.45 1.66
C ARG A 69 -22.47 -11.39 1.95
N ASP A 70 -23.01 -10.19 2.16
CA ASP A 70 -24.42 -9.98 2.47
C ASP A 70 -25.30 -9.81 1.21
N GLY A 71 -24.74 -9.98 0.01
CA GLY A 71 -25.48 -9.86 -1.25
C GLY A 71 -25.93 -8.43 -1.58
N ALA A 72 -25.33 -7.43 -0.95
CA ALA A 72 -25.61 -6.01 -1.20
C ALA A 72 -24.96 -5.54 -2.51
N SER A 73 -25.64 -4.61 -3.19
CA SER A 73 -25.18 -3.99 -4.42
C SER A 73 -24.97 -2.48 -4.25
N ALA A 74 -24.04 -1.91 -5.02
CA ALA A 74 -23.98 -0.48 -5.22
C ALA A 74 -25.04 -0.06 -6.25
N LYS A 75 -25.60 1.14 -6.09
CA LYS A 75 -26.55 1.71 -7.04
C LYS A 75 -25.81 2.19 -8.29
N ASP A 76 -26.37 1.89 -9.46
CA ASP A 76 -25.91 2.36 -10.79
C ASP A 76 -24.47 1.93 -11.18
N MET A 77 -23.80 1.07 -10.40
CA MET A 77 -22.46 0.56 -10.71
C MET A 77 -22.14 -0.78 -10.02
N SER A 78 -21.10 -1.46 -10.49
CA SER A 78 -20.59 -2.67 -9.83
C SER A 78 -19.85 -2.34 -8.54
N LEU A 79 -19.74 -3.30 -7.60
CA LEU A 79 -18.92 -3.15 -6.38
C LEU A 79 -17.45 -2.80 -6.70
N ARG A 80 -16.92 -3.29 -7.83
CA ARG A 80 -15.57 -2.95 -8.29
C ARG A 80 -15.46 -1.47 -8.71
N ASN A 81 -16.46 -0.95 -9.41
CA ASN A 81 -16.49 0.46 -9.81
C ASN A 81 -16.71 1.36 -8.59
N MET A 82 -17.59 0.97 -7.66
CA MET A 82 -17.78 1.66 -6.39
C MET A 82 -16.46 1.74 -5.61
N PHE A 83 -15.75 0.62 -5.47
CA PHE A 83 -14.43 0.58 -4.84
C PHE A 83 -13.46 1.56 -5.49
N ARG A 84 -13.37 1.57 -6.83
CA ARG A 84 -12.47 2.46 -7.57
C ARG A 84 -12.84 3.93 -7.46
N THR A 85 -14.12 4.25 -7.32
CA THR A 85 -14.62 5.64 -7.25
C THR A 85 -14.42 6.26 -5.88
N PHE A 86 -14.64 5.49 -4.81
CA PHE A 86 -14.71 6.01 -3.45
C PHE A 86 -13.55 5.59 -2.55
N PHE A 87 -12.78 4.56 -2.90
CA PHE A 87 -11.75 4.00 -2.00
C PHE A 87 -10.36 3.94 -2.63
N LEU A 88 -10.16 4.62 -3.75
CA LEU A 88 -8.85 4.80 -4.37
C LEU A 88 -8.57 6.29 -4.57
N PRO A 89 -7.33 6.77 -4.35
CA PRO A 89 -6.96 8.18 -4.54
C PRO A 89 -7.26 8.76 -5.92
N SER A 90 -7.28 7.92 -6.96
CA SER A 90 -7.64 8.32 -8.32
C SER A 90 -9.15 8.46 -8.57
N GLY A 91 -9.98 8.08 -7.60
CA GLY A 91 -11.43 8.03 -7.71
C GLY A 91 -12.08 9.40 -7.54
N ALA A 92 -13.07 9.72 -8.38
CA ALA A 92 -13.74 11.03 -8.36
C ALA A 92 -14.54 11.30 -7.07
N GLY A 93 -14.86 10.27 -6.29
CA GLY A 93 -15.54 10.37 -5.00
C GLY A 93 -14.62 10.15 -3.80
N PHE A 94 -13.32 10.00 -4.02
CA PHE A 94 -12.37 9.79 -2.94
C PHE A 94 -12.04 11.12 -2.25
N ILE A 95 -12.10 11.11 -0.92
CA ILE A 95 -11.74 12.21 -0.06
C ILE A 95 -10.46 11.80 0.67
N GLU A 96 -9.36 12.51 0.44
CA GLU A 96 -8.10 12.32 1.17
C GLU A 96 -8.16 13.08 2.49
N THR A 97 -8.02 12.36 3.61
CA THR A 97 -7.92 12.95 4.95
C THR A 97 -6.68 12.49 5.71
N GLU A 98 -5.90 11.59 5.10
CA GLU A 98 -4.68 11.08 5.70
C GLU A 98 -3.61 12.20 5.79
N THR A 99 -2.92 12.25 6.91
CA THR A 99 -1.91 13.23 7.27
C THR A 99 -0.52 12.60 7.35
N LEU A 100 -0.43 11.33 7.75
CA LEU A 100 0.83 10.59 7.73
C LEU A 100 1.29 10.31 6.30
N THR A 101 2.55 10.63 6.05
CA THR A 101 3.14 10.60 4.72
C THR A 101 4.09 9.42 4.52
N ALA A 102 4.49 9.21 3.25
CA ALA A 102 5.57 8.29 2.94
C ALA A 102 6.92 8.69 3.59
N TYR A 103 7.11 9.97 3.93
CA TYR A 103 8.31 10.44 4.64
C TYR A 103 8.30 9.99 6.10
N ASP A 104 7.14 10.07 6.78
CA ASP A 104 6.99 9.55 8.15
C ASP A 104 7.24 8.04 8.21
N SER A 105 6.81 7.32 7.16
CA SER A 105 7.15 5.90 6.99
C SER A 105 8.65 5.65 6.87
N VAL A 106 9.42 6.54 6.20
CA VAL A 106 10.89 6.42 6.14
C VAL A 106 11.49 6.59 7.52
N ASP A 107 11.04 7.61 8.27
CA ASP A 107 11.56 7.92 9.58
C ASP A 107 11.31 6.81 10.59
N ILE A 108 10.09 6.27 10.64
CA ILE A 108 9.78 5.22 11.60
C ILE A 108 10.50 3.91 11.29
N ILE A 109 10.66 3.56 10.01
CA ILE A 109 11.43 2.36 9.63
C ILE A 109 12.89 2.51 10.07
N LYS A 110 13.50 3.68 9.87
CA LYS A 110 14.85 3.97 10.37
C LYS A 110 14.92 3.93 11.89
N LYS A 111 13.93 4.50 12.59
CA LYS A 111 13.84 4.51 14.06
C LYS A 111 13.75 3.09 14.63
N ALA A 112 13.10 2.18 13.90
CA ALA A 112 13.06 0.76 14.20
C ALA A 112 14.32 -0.01 13.74
N GLY A 113 15.39 0.66 13.32
CA GLY A 113 16.64 0.03 12.86
C GLY A 113 16.56 -0.65 11.49
N GLY A 114 15.46 -0.44 10.77
CA GLY A 114 15.21 -1.05 9.47
C GLY A 114 15.70 -0.24 8.27
N VAL A 115 15.50 -0.83 7.10
CA VAL A 115 15.87 -0.30 5.79
C VAL A 115 14.58 0.06 5.04
N PRO A 116 14.29 1.36 4.83
CA PRO A 116 13.12 1.80 4.08
C PRO A 116 13.32 1.60 2.58
N VAL A 117 12.33 0.97 1.93
CA VAL A 117 12.35 0.62 0.50
C VAL A 117 11.05 1.07 -0.17
N ILE A 118 11.18 1.79 -1.28
CA ILE A 118 10.04 2.27 -2.07
C ILE A 118 9.38 1.07 -2.76
N ALA A 119 8.16 0.75 -2.35
CA ALA A 119 7.34 -0.33 -2.91
C ALA A 119 6.67 0.13 -4.21
N HIS A 120 6.61 -0.75 -5.22
CA HIS A 120 5.86 -0.59 -6.47
C HIS A 120 5.77 0.87 -6.95
N PRO A 121 6.91 1.54 -7.22
CA PRO A 121 7.00 3.00 -7.45
C PRO A 121 6.14 3.52 -8.61
N LYS A 122 5.66 2.63 -9.49
CA LYS A 122 4.66 2.94 -10.50
C LYS A 122 3.39 3.55 -9.91
N SER A 123 2.92 3.05 -8.76
CA SER A 123 1.67 3.51 -8.14
C SER A 123 1.74 4.94 -7.62
N ILE A 124 2.95 5.47 -7.41
CA ILE A 124 3.16 6.86 -6.99
C ILE A 124 2.86 7.82 -8.15
N GLY A 125 3.05 7.40 -9.41
CA GLY A 125 2.76 8.20 -10.60
C GLY A 125 3.63 9.45 -10.80
N ASN A 126 4.47 9.80 -9.82
CA ASN A 126 5.32 10.99 -9.82
C ASN A 126 6.79 10.63 -9.51
N ASN A 127 7.68 10.87 -10.48
CA ASN A 127 9.11 10.60 -10.32
C ASN A 127 9.78 11.53 -9.32
N GLU A 128 9.36 12.79 -9.23
CA GLU A 128 9.92 13.76 -8.29
C GLU A 128 9.65 13.31 -6.85
N THR A 129 8.46 12.75 -6.58
CA THR A 129 8.14 12.14 -5.28
C THR A 129 9.02 10.93 -4.99
N VAL A 130 9.25 10.05 -5.98
CA VAL A 130 10.16 8.90 -5.83
C VAL A 130 11.58 9.38 -5.50
N VAL A 131 12.11 10.33 -6.26
CA VAL A 131 13.44 10.91 -6.04
C VAL A 131 13.51 11.64 -4.69
N GLY A 132 12.44 12.35 -4.30
CA GLY A 132 12.31 12.98 -2.99
C GLY A 132 12.45 11.99 -1.84
N LEU A 133 11.78 10.84 -1.92
CA LEU A 133 11.90 9.77 -0.93
C LEU A 133 13.31 9.16 -0.88
N ILE A 134 13.96 9.00 -2.04
CA ILE A 134 15.35 8.53 -2.12
C ILE A 134 16.29 9.52 -1.40
N ASN A 135 16.20 10.80 -1.74
CA ASN A 135 17.01 11.86 -1.14
C ASN A 135 16.75 12.01 0.36
N TYR A 136 15.51 11.79 0.80
CA TYR A 136 15.14 11.85 2.21
C TYR A 136 15.68 10.66 3.03
N GLY A 137 15.79 9.48 2.42
CA GLY A 137 16.43 8.36 3.08
C GLY A 137 15.99 6.96 2.71
N ALA A 138 15.13 6.79 1.71
CA ALA A 138 14.86 5.46 1.18
C ALA A 138 16.19 4.85 0.68
N LYS A 139 16.44 3.61 1.07
CA LYS A 139 17.68 2.87 0.75
C LYS A 139 17.48 1.79 -0.28
N GLY A 140 16.25 1.58 -0.74
CA GLY A 140 15.98 0.73 -1.89
C GLY A 140 14.71 1.10 -2.63
N ILE A 141 14.53 0.47 -3.77
CA ILE A 141 13.38 0.63 -4.66
C ILE A 141 13.00 -0.72 -5.26
N GLU A 142 11.70 -0.98 -5.36
CA GLU A 142 11.19 -2.17 -6.02
C GLU A 142 11.24 -2.00 -7.54
N VAL A 143 12.03 -2.84 -8.19
CA VAL A 143 12.19 -2.88 -9.65
C VAL A 143 11.40 -4.03 -10.24
N TYR A 144 11.31 -5.15 -9.55
CA TYR A 144 10.67 -6.36 -10.07
C TYR A 144 9.32 -6.57 -9.40
N HIS A 145 8.30 -5.97 -10.00
CA HIS A 145 6.90 -6.09 -9.59
C HIS A 145 6.04 -6.55 -10.79
N PRO A 146 5.02 -7.40 -10.62
CA PRO A 146 4.23 -7.95 -11.72
C PRO A 146 3.51 -6.89 -12.57
N SER A 147 3.10 -5.78 -11.94
CA SER A 147 2.43 -4.67 -12.64
C SER A 147 3.36 -3.75 -13.44
N GLN A 148 4.69 -3.94 -13.35
CA GLN A 148 5.67 -3.09 -14.02
C GLN A 148 6.00 -3.57 -15.44
N THR A 149 6.00 -2.66 -16.41
CA THR A 149 6.45 -2.89 -17.78
C THR A 149 7.97 -2.99 -17.84
N ARG A 150 8.52 -3.48 -18.96
CA ARG A 150 9.97 -3.50 -19.16
C ARG A 150 10.59 -2.10 -19.07
N GLU A 151 9.94 -1.09 -19.63
CA GLU A 151 10.41 0.31 -19.60
C GLU A 151 10.43 0.87 -18.17
N GLU A 152 9.37 0.60 -17.39
CA GLU A 152 9.29 0.99 -15.97
C GLU A 152 10.42 0.32 -15.17
N ARG A 153 10.69 -0.96 -15.40
CA ARG A 153 11.82 -1.66 -14.75
C ARG A 153 13.16 -1.01 -15.08
N GLU A 154 13.46 -0.75 -16.35
CA GLU A 154 14.74 -0.15 -16.74
C GLU A 154 14.91 1.26 -16.15
N LYS A 155 13.84 2.06 -16.10
CA LYS A 155 13.84 3.36 -15.43
C LYS A 155 14.17 3.26 -13.94
N TYR A 156 13.54 2.34 -13.21
CA TYR A 156 13.81 2.19 -11.77
C TYR A 156 15.19 1.57 -11.50
N LYS A 157 15.73 0.74 -12.40
CA LYS A 157 17.15 0.31 -12.35
C LYS A 157 18.11 1.48 -12.52
N GLN A 158 17.85 2.36 -13.47
CA GLN A 158 18.67 3.56 -13.69
C GLN A 158 18.68 4.45 -12.45
N LEU A 159 17.51 4.73 -11.87
CA LEU A 159 17.42 5.46 -10.60
C LEU A 159 18.18 4.77 -9.47
N ALA A 160 18.05 3.44 -9.34
CA ALA A 160 18.77 2.70 -8.32
C ALA A 160 20.29 2.82 -8.48
N SER A 161 20.78 2.75 -9.73
CA SER A 161 22.19 2.91 -10.06
C SER A 161 22.70 4.34 -9.84
N GLU A 162 21.92 5.35 -10.21
CA GLU A 162 22.28 6.78 -10.09
C GLU A 162 22.43 7.18 -8.62
N TYR A 163 21.51 6.75 -7.77
CA TYR A 163 21.49 7.11 -6.35
C TYR A 163 22.17 6.08 -5.44
N GLY A 164 22.69 4.98 -6.00
CA GLY A 164 23.39 3.93 -5.25
C GLY A 164 22.52 3.23 -4.20
N ILE A 165 21.24 3.02 -4.49
CA ILE A 165 20.26 2.36 -3.59
C ILE A 165 20.00 0.91 -4.03
N PHE A 166 19.47 0.11 -3.11
CA PHE A 166 19.19 -1.30 -3.35
C PHE A 166 18.03 -1.52 -4.33
N ILE A 167 18.15 -2.57 -5.14
CA ILE A 167 17.07 -3.08 -5.95
C ILE A 167 16.36 -4.20 -5.20
N THR A 168 15.03 -4.17 -5.19
CA THR A 168 14.18 -5.22 -4.61
C THR A 168 13.12 -5.70 -5.61
N GLY A 169 12.42 -6.77 -5.26
CA GLY A 169 11.35 -7.35 -6.06
C GLY A 169 10.42 -8.20 -5.21
N GLY A 170 9.14 -8.21 -5.58
CA GLY A 170 8.10 -8.94 -4.88
C GLY A 170 6.89 -9.13 -5.77
N SER A 171 6.12 -10.20 -5.50
CA SER A 171 4.91 -10.51 -6.27
C SER A 171 3.67 -9.75 -5.80
N ASP A 172 3.74 -9.09 -4.65
CA ASP A 172 2.61 -8.42 -3.98
C ASP A 172 1.36 -9.31 -3.91
N TRP A 173 1.55 -10.54 -3.43
CA TRP A 173 0.55 -11.59 -3.48
C TRP A 173 -0.49 -11.43 -2.37
N HIS A 174 -1.77 -11.42 -2.75
CA HIS A 174 -2.91 -11.17 -1.87
C HIS A 174 -3.84 -12.40 -1.76
N GLY A 175 -3.35 -13.60 -2.08
CA GLY A 175 -4.14 -14.83 -1.97
C GLY A 175 -5.33 -14.84 -2.94
N LYS A 176 -6.51 -15.19 -2.42
CA LYS A 176 -7.76 -15.20 -3.21
C LYS A 176 -8.20 -13.81 -3.70
N ASN A 177 -7.62 -12.75 -3.12
CA ASN A 177 -7.89 -11.36 -3.48
C ASN A 177 -6.86 -10.78 -4.46
N SER A 178 -5.89 -11.58 -4.93
CA SER A 178 -4.94 -11.16 -5.95
C SER A 178 -5.66 -10.70 -7.21
N SER A 179 -5.19 -9.58 -7.76
CA SER A 179 -5.66 -9.08 -9.05
C SER A 179 -5.01 -9.88 -10.19
N PRO A 180 -5.52 -9.79 -11.43
CA PRO A 180 -4.81 -10.31 -12.60
C PRO A 180 -3.40 -9.71 -12.77
N GLU A 181 -3.14 -8.54 -12.19
CA GLU A 181 -1.83 -7.89 -12.22
C GLU A 181 -0.86 -8.52 -11.23
N THR A 182 -1.32 -9.17 -10.15
CA THR A 182 -0.49 -9.84 -9.12
C THR A 182 -0.88 -11.33 -8.98
N PRO A 183 -0.76 -12.11 -10.08
CA PRO A 183 -1.55 -13.34 -10.27
C PRO A 183 -1.11 -14.52 -9.41
N CYS A 184 0.15 -14.58 -8.97
CA CYS A 184 0.63 -15.68 -8.13
C CYS A 184 1.85 -15.29 -7.30
N ILE A 185 2.10 -16.09 -6.26
CA ILE A 185 3.30 -15.96 -5.43
C ILE A 185 4.56 -16.23 -6.29
N GLY A 186 5.57 -15.37 -6.17
CA GLY A 186 6.85 -15.55 -6.87
C GLY A 186 6.85 -15.27 -8.38
N CYS A 187 5.77 -14.71 -8.96
CA CYS A 187 5.78 -14.32 -10.39
C CYS A 187 6.67 -13.12 -10.73
N ALA A 188 7.08 -12.37 -9.72
CA ALA A 188 8.12 -11.36 -9.82
C ALA A 188 8.98 -11.43 -8.57
N GLY A 189 10.25 -11.09 -8.75
CA GLY A 189 11.28 -11.17 -7.73
C GLY A 189 12.64 -10.89 -8.34
N LEU A 190 13.68 -11.03 -7.52
CA LEU A 190 15.05 -10.95 -8.00
C LEU A 190 15.48 -12.31 -8.55
N ASP A 191 16.09 -12.31 -9.73
CA ASP A 191 16.57 -13.53 -10.41
C ASP A 191 17.85 -14.12 -9.78
N SER A 192 18.47 -13.39 -8.85
CA SER A 192 19.69 -13.81 -8.17
C SER A 192 19.46 -13.94 -6.67
N ASP A 193 20.03 -14.99 -6.07
CA ASP A 193 20.12 -15.16 -4.62
C ASP A 193 21.00 -14.10 -3.93
N ASN A 194 21.63 -13.23 -4.73
CA ASN A 194 22.42 -12.13 -4.24
C ASN A 194 21.56 -10.93 -3.83
N TYR A 195 20.79 -11.12 -2.75
CA TYR A 195 20.01 -10.05 -2.15
C TYR A 195 20.93 -9.08 -1.40
N GLU A 196 21.47 -8.07 -2.09
CA GLU A 196 22.38 -7.07 -1.50
C GLU A 196 21.78 -6.37 -0.28
N ILE A 197 20.47 -6.12 -0.29
CA ILE A 197 19.75 -5.59 0.87
C ILE A 197 19.85 -6.52 2.08
N LEU A 198 19.89 -7.84 1.86
CA LEU A 198 19.99 -8.82 2.94
C LEU A 198 21.41 -8.98 3.49
N LYS A 199 22.43 -8.51 2.76
CA LYS A 199 23.83 -8.59 3.17
C LYS A 199 24.26 -7.46 4.10
N ARG A 200 23.52 -6.35 4.14
CA ARG A 200 23.87 -5.16 4.94
C ARG A 200 23.02 -5.02 6.21
N ARG A 201 23.02 -6.04 7.07
CA ARG A 201 22.63 -5.84 8.48
C ARG A 201 23.62 -4.88 9.14
N GLY A 202 23.13 -3.75 9.65
CA GLY A 202 23.82 -2.91 10.62
C GLY A 202 25.13 -2.24 10.16
N ARG A 203 25.01 -1.08 9.53
CA ARG A 203 26.04 -0.02 9.65
C ARG A 203 25.36 1.27 10.09
#